data_AF-A0A3D3MP87-F1
#
_entry.id   AF-A0A3D3MP87-F1
#
_cell.length_a   1.000
_cell.length_b   1.000
_cell.length_c   1.000
_cell.angle_alpha   90.00
_cell.angle_beta   90.00
_cell.angle_gamma   90.00
#
_symmetry.space_group_name_H-M   'P 1'
#
loop_
_entity.id
_entity.type
_entity.pdbx_description
1 polymer ?
#
loop_
_entity_poly.entity_id
_entity_poly.type
_entity_poly.pdbx_seq_one_letter_code
_entity_poly.pdbx_strand_id
1 'polypeptide(L)'
;MMERQQLQMLRQPPIEGGADRLGLRVTRHHCPWPFHEDTHPSLSFLVRKNTFKCFVCGKAGGNIDLVMGILHVGFIDACRWLDNEHNVVLTQWKPCEKPQTTKPFDTARYERFFQQPWLSDEARRFLFQKRRIAPRA
;
A
#
# COMPACT_ATOMS: atom_id res chain seq x y z
N MET A 1 4.27 -33.34 -5.95
CA MET A 1 5.06 -32.33 -5.21
C MET A 1 5.29 -31.17 -6.16
N MET A 2 4.88 -29.95 -5.82
CA MET A 2 5.13 -28.78 -6.67
C MET A 2 6.61 -28.39 -6.60
N GLU A 3 7.22 -28.12 -7.74
CA GLU A 3 8.64 -27.78 -7.82
C GLU A 3 8.89 -26.33 -7.34
N ARG A 4 10.06 -26.07 -6.73
CA ARG A 4 10.39 -24.73 -6.21
C ARG A 4 10.34 -23.64 -7.29
N GLN A 5 10.72 -23.98 -8.52
CA GLN A 5 10.68 -23.07 -9.65
C GLN A 5 9.24 -22.70 -10.04
N GLN A 6 8.33 -23.68 -10.07
CA GLN A 6 6.91 -23.43 -10.32
C GLN A 6 6.30 -22.50 -9.27
N LEU A 7 6.61 -22.73 -7.98
CA LEU A 7 6.15 -21.84 -6.91
C LEU A 7 6.70 -20.42 -7.02
N GLN A 8 7.94 -20.27 -7.49
CA GLN A 8 8.52 -18.95 -7.74
C GLN A 8 7.79 -18.25 -8.88
N MET A 9 7.45 -18.96 -9.96
CA MET A 9 6.68 -18.41 -11.08
C MET A 9 5.32 -17.89 -10.66
N LEU A 10 4.57 -18.61 -9.82
CA LEU A 10 3.24 -18.18 -9.33
C LEU A 10 3.29 -16.90 -8.47
N ARG A 11 4.46 -16.53 -7.95
CA ARG A 11 4.66 -15.33 -7.11
C ARG A 11 5.08 -14.08 -7.88
N GLN A 12 5.55 -14.23 -9.13
CA GLN A 12 6.04 -13.11 -9.95
C GLN A 12 4.95 -12.16 -10.47
N PRO A 13 3.75 -12.64 -10.86
CA PRO A 13 2.75 -11.78 -11.50
C PRO A 13 2.28 -10.64 -10.59
N PRO A 14 1.88 -9.48 -11.14
CA PRO A 14 1.50 -8.32 -10.35
C PRO A 14 0.27 -8.63 -9.49
N ILE A 15 0.41 -8.40 -8.17
CA ILE A 15 -0.60 -8.73 -7.17
C ILE A 15 -1.93 -8.00 -7.40
N GLU A 16 -1.87 -6.77 -7.92
CA GLU A 16 -3.06 -6.00 -8.25
C GLU A 16 -3.85 -6.60 -9.40
N GLY A 17 -3.17 -7.18 -10.40
CA GLY A 17 -3.81 -7.88 -11.50
C GLY A 17 -4.44 -9.21 -11.07
N GLY A 18 -3.89 -9.85 -10.03
CA GLY A 18 -4.51 -10.98 -9.36
C GLY A 18 -5.72 -10.57 -8.53
N ALA A 19 -5.62 -9.46 -7.79
CA ALA A 19 -6.71 -8.90 -6.99
C ALA A 19 -7.93 -8.52 -7.84
N ASP A 20 -7.71 -7.85 -8.97
CA ASP A 20 -8.79 -7.46 -9.89
C ASP A 20 -9.58 -8.68 -10.41
N ARG A 21 -8.88 -9.77 -10.72
CA ARG A 21 -9.49 -11.04 -11.14
C ARG A 21 -10.22 -11.77 -10.03
N LEU A 22 -9.79 -11.60 -8.78
CA LEU A 22 -10.54 -12.06 -7.61
C LEU A 22 -11.81 -11.22 -7.37
N GLY A 23 -12.10 -10.22 -8.23
CA GLY A 23 -13.24 -9.31 -8.09
C GLY A 23 -12.98 -8.15 -7.15
N LEU A 24 -11.73 -7.93 -6.72
CA LEU A 24 -11.36 -6.81 -5.86
C LEU A 24 -11.10 -5.57 -6.70
N ARG A 25 -11.93 -4.54 -6.54
CA ARG A 25 -11.72 -3.27 -7.22
C ARG A 25 -10.59 -2.48 -6.56
N VAL A 26 -9.39 -2.57 -7.12
CA VAL A 26 -8.21 -1.84 -6.62
C VAL A 26 -8.22 -0.39 -7.12
N THR A 27 -8.22 0.56 -6.19
CA THR A 27 -8.11 1.99 -6.49
C THR A 27 -6.94 2.60 -5.73
N ARG A 28 -6.01 3.24 -6.46
CA ARG A 28 -4.79 3.83 -5.85
C ARG A 28 -4.03 2.84 -4.96
N HIS A 29 -3.90 1.58 -5.37
CA HIS A 29 -3.27 0.50 -4.60
C HIS A 29 -3.99 0.12 -3.29
N HIS A 30 -5.28 0.44 -3.16
CA HIS A 30 -6.09 0.08 -2.01
C HIS A 30 -7.44 -0.53 -2.40
N CYS A 31 -7.99 -1.41 -1.58
CA CYS A 31 -9.37 -1.87 -1.70
C CYS A 31 -9.98 -2.23 -0.33
N PRO A 32 -11.31 -2.36 -0.24
CA PRO A 32 -11.96 -2.97 0.91
C PRO A 32 -11.58 -4.44 1.03
N TRP A 33 -11.43 -4.92 2.26
CA TRP A 33 -11.21 -6.34 2.51
C TRP A 33 -12.58 -7.03 2.68
N PRO A 34 -12.82 -8.22 2.08
CA PRO A 34 -14.16 -8.81 2.11
C PRO A 34 -14.54 -9.46 3.45
N PHE A 35 -13.58 -9.67 4.38
CA PHE A 35 -13.82 -10.44 5.62
C PHE A 35 -14.15 -9.60 6.85
N HIS A 36 -14.12 -8.28 6.74
CA HIS A 36 -14.60 -7.40 7.79
C HIS A 36 -15.10 -6.12 7.14
N GLU A 37 -16.17 -5.56 7.69
CA GLU A 37 -16.69 -4.30 7.19
C GLU A 37 -15.73 -3.17 7.56
N ASP A 38 -15.36 -2.41 6.55
CA ASP A 38 -14.44 -1.30 6.70
C ASP A 38 -15.03 -0.08 6.01
N THR A 39 -15.16 1.01 6.75
CA THR A 39 -15.67 2.27 6.19
C THR A 39 -14.68 2.88 5.19
N HIS A 40 -13.39 2.54 5.29
CA HIS A 40 -12.32 2.96 4.40
C HIS A 40 -11.51 1.75 3.91
N PRO A 41 -11.01 1.75 2.67
CA PRO A 41 -10.27 0.60 2.13
C PRO A 41 -9.01 0.30 2.95
N SER A 42 -9.00 -0.81 3.68
CA SER A 42 -7.90 -1.20 4.57
C SER A 42 -6.87 -2.11 3.95
N LEU A 43 -7.20 -2.77 2.84
CA LEU A 43 -6.24 -3.57 2.10
C LEU A 43 -5.38 -2.64 1.26
N SER A 44 -4.07 -2.69 1.49
CA SER A 44 -3.08 -1.93 0.73
C SER A 44 -2.15 -2.88 -0.02
N PHE A 45 -1.88 -2.56 -1.28
CA PHE A 45 -0.97 -3.29 -2.15
C PHE A 45 0.36 -2.56 -2.26
N LEU A 46 1.44 -3.25 -1.89
CA LEU A 46 2.81 -2.77 -2.03
C LEU A 46 3.37 -3.27 -3.36
N VAL A 47 3.07 -2.57 -4.45
CA VAL A 47 3.45 -2.96 -5.83
C VAL A 47 4.94 -3.29 -5.96
N ARG A 48 5.83 -2.48 -5.36
CA ARG A 48 7.28 -2.70 -5.40
C ARG A 48 7.72 -4.02 -4.77
N LYS A 49 6.99 -4.50 -3.77
CA LYS A 49 7.29 -5.75 -3.05
C LYS A 49 6.40 -6.91 -3.51
N ASN A 50 5.46 -6.65 -4.42
CA ASN A 50 4.42 -7.57 -4.85
C ASN A 50 3.69 -8.27 -3.68
N THR A 51 3.33 -7.50 -2.65
CA THR A 51 2.70 -7.98 -1.42
C THR A 51 1.50 -7.14 -1.05
N PHE A 52 0.63 -7.67 -0.19
CA PHE A 52 -0.49 -6.94 0.39
C PHE A 52 -0.37 -6.88 1.92
N LYS A 53 -1.02 -5.89 2.51
CA LYS A 53 -1.25 -5.80 3.95
C LYS A 53 -2.61 -5.18 4.23
N CYS A 54 -3.40 -5.82 5.08
CA CYS A 54 -4.57 -5.21 5.68
C CYS A 54 -4.17 -4.55 7.00
N PHE A 55 -4.49 -3.27 7.16
CA PHE A 55 -4.16 -2.51 8.38
C PHE A 55 -5.11 -2.78 9.56
N VAL A 56 -6.26 -3.41 9.31
CA VAL A 56 -7.28 -3.68 10.33
C VAL A 56 -7.09 -5.08 10.92
N CYS A 57 -7.13 -6.13 10.09
CA CYS A 57 -6.98 -7.51 10.57
C CYS A 57 -5.52 -8.00 10.62
N GLY A 58 -4.56 -7.20 10.13
CA GLY A 58 -3.14 -7.53 10.13
C GLY A 58 -2.71 -8.58 9.12
N LYS A 59 -3.63 -9.18 8.35
CA LYS A 59 -3.29 -10.14 7.29
C LYS A 59 -2.35 -9.50 6.27
N ALA A 60 -1.29 -10.21 5.92
CA ALA A 60 -0.32 -9.80 4.92
C ALA A 60 0.23 -11.02 4.20
N GLY A 61 0.71 -10.84 2.98
CA GLY A 61 1.25 -11.94 2.17
C GLY A 61 1.49 -11.55 0.72
N GLY A 62 1.77 -12.56 -0.11
CA GLY A 62 1.91 -12.41 -1.56
C GLY A 62 0.66 -12.85 -2.32
N ASN A 63 0.80 -13.11 -3.63
CA ASN A 63 -0.30 -13.55 -4.49
C ASN A 63 -1.03 -14.79 -3.97
N ILE A 64 -0.29 -15.82 -3.57
CA ILE A 64 -0.87 -17.09 -3.14
C ILE A 64 -1.69 -16.87 -1.86
N ASP A 65 -1.14 -16.14 -0.89
CA ASP A 65 -1.82 -15.83 0.37
C ASP A 65 -3.08 -14.99 0.15
N LEU A 66 -3.06 -14.11 -0.85
CA LEU A 66 -4.23 -13.32 -1.24
C LEU A 66 -5.34 -14.24 -1.77
N VAL A 67 -5.03 -15.13 -2.72
CA VAL A 67 -5.99 -16.08 -3.29
C VAL A 67 -6.56 -17.00 -2.21
N MET A 68 -5.70 -17.56 -1.36
CA MET A 68 -6.11 -18.37 -0.21
C MET A 68 -7.05 -17.60 0.73
N GLY A 69 -6.71 -16.33 0.99
CA GLY A 69 -7.52 -15.45 1.80
C GLY A 69 -8.91 -15.27 1.21
N ILE A 70 -8.99 -14.80 -0.05
CA ILE A 70 -10.23 -14.39 -0.71
C ILE A 70 -11.14 -15.56 -1.08
N LEU A 71 -10.58 -16.65 -1.61
CA LEU A 71 -11.36 -17.82 -2.05
C LEU A 71 -11.58 -18.85 -0.92
N HIS A 72 -10.93 -18.67 0.24
CA HIS A 72 -10.94 -19.63 1.35
C HIS A 72 -10.48 -21.04 0.97
N VAL A 73 -9.55 -21.14 0.02
CA VAL A 73 -9.02 -22.42 -0.46
C VAL A 73 -7.65 -22.72 0.15
N GLY A 74 -7.28 -24.01 0.14
CA GLY A 74 -5.96 -24.45 0.55
C GLY A 74 -4.86 -24.01 -0.42
N PHE A 75 -3.61 -24.14 0.02
CA PHE A 75 -2.44 -23.73 -0.76
C PHE A 75 -2.37 -24.35 -2.15
N ILE A 76 -2.69 -25.65 -2.29
CA ILE A 76 -2.61 -26.37 -3.57
C ILE A 76 -3.65 -25.81 -4.55
N ASP A 77 -4.88 -25.59 -4.08
CA ASP A 77 -5.96 -25.09 -4.93
C ASP A 77 -5.76 -23.62 -5.29
N ALA A 78 -5.19 -22.81 -4.38
CA ALA A 78 -4.75 -21.46 -4.69
C ALA A 78 -3.65 -21.45 -5.77
N CYS A 79 -2.68 -22.35 -5.68
CA CYS A 79 -1.65 -22.50 -6.71
C CYS A 79 -2.26 -22.91 -8.06
N ARG A 80 -3.20 -23.85 -8.08
CA ARG A 80 -3.92 -24.27 -9.30
C ARG A 80 -4.73 -23.14 -9.91
N TRP A 81 -5.40 -22.34 -9.08
CA TRP A 81 -6.14 -21.17 -9.53
C TRP A 81 -5.21 -20.16 -10.22
N LEU A 82 -4.07 -19.86 -9.58
CA LEU A 82 -3.05 -18.98 -10.15
C LEU A 82 -2.50 -19.54 -11.47
N ASP A 83 -2.18 -20.83 -11.54
CA ASP A 83 -1.62 -21.47 -12.74
C ASP A 83 -2.58 -21.41 -13.94
N ASN A 84 -3.87 -21.71 -13.71
CA ASN A 84 -4.92 -21.63 -14.74
C ASN A 84 -5.13 -20.19 -15.22
N GLU A 85 -5.13 -19.22 -14.31
CA GLU A 85 -5.34 -17.80 -14.61
C GLU A 85 -4.10 -17.11 -15.22
N HIS A 86 -2.90 -17.59 -14.93
CA HIS A 86 -1.66 -17.04 -15.49
C HIS A 86 -1.49 -17.34 -16.99
N ASN A 87 -2.10 -18.40 -17.51
CA ASN A 87 -2.07 -18.71 -18.95
C ASN A 87 -2.86 -17.73 -19.83
N VAL A 88 -3.77 -16.91 -19.27
CA VAL A 88 -4.65 -16.03 -20.06
C VAL A 88 -4.27 -14.54 -19.99
N VAL A 89 -3.45 -14.10 -19.02
CA VAL A 89 -3.42 -12.68 -18.63
C VAL A 89 -2.04 -12.15 -18.24
N LEU A 90 -1.10 -12.18 -19.19
CA LEU A 90 0.00 -11.19 -19.22
C LEU A 90 -0.30 -10.00 -20.15
N THR A 91 -1.38 -10.08 -20.95
CA THR A 91 -1.62 -9.15 -22.06
C THR A 91 -2.47 -7.93 -21.70
N GLN A 92 -3.20 -7.93 -20.57
CA GLN A 92 -4.30 -6.97 -20.37
C GLN A 92 -4.12 -6.02 -19.17
N TRP A 93 -3.32 -6.36 -18.16
CA TRP A 93 -3.15 -5.48 -17.00
C TRP A 93 -2.10 -4.40 -17.27
N LYS A 94 -2.54 -3.14 -17.35
CA LYS A 94 -1.65 -1.98 -17.41
C LYS A 94 -1.62 -1.29 -16.04
N PRO A 95 -0.46 -1.18 -15.38
CA PRO A 95 -0.35 -0.37 -14.17
C PRO A 95 -0.77 1.07 -14.47
N CYS A 96 -1.43 1.72 -13.52
CA CYS A 96 -1.63 3.16 -13.57
C CYS A 96 -0.27 3.84 -13.29
N GLU A 97 0.54 4.03 -14.33
CA GLU A 97 1.78 4.78 -14.24
C GLU A 97 1.47 6.26 -14.00
N LYS A 98 1.52 6.66 -12.72
CA LYS A 98 1.59 8.09 -12.42
C LYS A 98 3.02 8.55 -12.70
N PRO A 99 3.23 9.59 -13.50
CA PRO A 99 4.57 10.16 -13.66
C PRO A 99 5.07 10.56 -12.27
N GLN A 100 6.16 9.94 -11.83
CA GLN A 100 6.84 10.27 -10.58
C GLN A 100 7.53 11.62 -10.78
N THR A 101 6.75 12.70 -10.77
CA THR A 101 7.27 14.05 -10.76
C THR A 101 7.77 14.33 -9.36
N THR A 102 9.06 14.08 -9.12
CA THR A 102 9.75 14.58 -7.94
C THR A 102 9.84 16.09 -8.09
N LYS A 103 8.84 16.83 -7.59
CA LYS A 103 8.94 18.27 -7.49
C LYS A 103 10.14 18.59 -6.58
N PRO A 104 11.09 19.44 -7.00
CA PRO A 104 12.18 19.84 -6.13
C PRO A 104 11.62 20.48 -4.86
N PHE A 105 12.28 20.24 -3.72
CA PHE A 105 11.92 20.87 -2.47
C PHE A 105 12.21 22.37 -2.58
N ASP A 106 11.14 23.18 -2.65
CA ASP A 106 11.23 24.63 -2.70
C ASP A 106 11.17 25.19 -1.27
N THR A 107 12.32 25.60 -0.75
CA THR A 107 12.45 26.20 0.59
C THR A 107 11.73 27.56 0.67
N ALA A 108 11.69 28.33 -0.42
CA ALA A 108 11.09 29.67 -0.44
C ALA A 108 9.58 29.60 -0.18
N ARG A 109 8.91 28.52 -0.62
CA ARG A 109 7.49 28.27 -0.33
C ARG A 109 7.19 28.26 1.17
N TYR A 110 8.12 27.81 2.00
CA TYR A 110 7.90 27.64 3.44
C TYR A 110 8.46 28.80 4.28
N GLU A 111 9.24 29.68 3.69
CA GLU A 111 9.95 30.76 4.39
C GLU A 111 8.99 31.65 5.21
N ARG A 112 7.81 31.95 4.67
CA ARG A 112 6.76 32.72 5.37
C ARG A 112 6.33 32.11 6.71
N PHE A 113 6.27 30.78 6.82
CA PHE A 113 5.87 30.11 8.06
C PHE A 113 6.94 30.22 9.16
N PHE A 114 8.20 30.42 8.78
CA PHE A 114 9.31 30.60 9.73
C PHE A 114 9.49 32.07 10.13
N GLN A 115 9.10 33.02 9.29
CA GLN A 115 9.19 34.44 9.61
C GLN A 115 8.10 34.92 10.56
N GLN A 116 6.88 34.36 10.46
CA GLN A 116 5.77 34.66 11.38
C GLN A 116 5.15 33.37 11.92
N PRO A 117 5.85 32.66 12.82
CA PRO A 117 5.33 31.43 13.40
C PRO A 117 4.13 31.77 14.29
N TRP A 118 2.95 31.29 13.91
CA TRP A 118 1.80 31.32 14.80
C TRP A 118 1.98 30.25 15.88
N LEU A 119 2.24 30.70 17.10
CA LEU A 119 2.44 29.84 18.27
C LEU A 119 1.23 30.00 19.20
N SER A 120 0.64 28.88 19.63
CA SER A 120 -0.35 28.90 20.72
C SER A 120 0.30 29.38 22.02
N ASP A 121 -0.51 29.82 22.99
CA ASP A 121 0.01 30.30 24.26
C ASP A 121 0.76 29.20 25.04
N GLU A 122 0.32 27.93 24.95
CA GLU A 122 1.04 26.79 25.52
C GLU A 122 2.40 26.59 24.84
N ALA A 123 2.45 26.71 23.51
CA ALA A 123 3.68 26.56 22.74
C ALA A 123 4.68 27.68 23.10
N ARG A 124 4.22 28.93 23.22
CA ARG A 124 5.04 30.07 23.65
C ARG A 124 5.59 29.86 25.06
N ARG A 125 4.73 29.43 25.99
CA ARG A 125 5.12 29.14 27.38
C ARG A 125 6.18 28.04 27.42
N PHE A 126 6.00 26.97 26.66
CA PHE A 126 6.93 25.87 26.60
C PHE A 126 8.30 26.30 26.03
N LEU A 127 8.32 26.98 24.88
CA LEU A 127 9.55 27.35 24.19
C LEU A 127 10.35 28.42 24.96
N PHE A 128 9.69 29.48 25.42
CA PHE A 128 10.38 30.64 26.00
C PHE A 128 10.61 30.51 27.51
N GLN A 129 9.69 29.88 28.26
CA GLN A 129 9.84 29.78 29.72
C GLN A 129 10.52 28.47 30.14
N LYS A 130 10.02 27.32 29.65
CA LYS A 130 10.57 26.01 30.05
C LYS A 130 11.89 25.72 29.35
N ARG A 131 11.94 25.93 28.03
CA ARG A 131 13.13 25.66 27.21
C ARG A 131 14.10 26.83 27.12
N ARG A 132 13.74 28.01 27.65
CA ARG A 132 14.58 29.22 27.71
C ARG A 132 15.22 29.59 26.37
N ILE A 133 14.52 29.30 25.28
CA ILE A 133 14.93 29.74 23.94
C ILE A 133 14.63 31.23 23.88
N ALA A 134 15.58 32.07 23.49
CA ALA A 134 15.31 33.50 23.35
C ALA A 134 14.34 33.72 22.17
N PRO A 135 13.28 34.52 22.32
CA PRO A 135 12.52 34.98 21.16
C PRO A 135 13.47 35.78 20.26
N ARG A 136 13.49 35.47 18.96
CA ARG A 136 14.29 36.21 17.98
C ARG A 136 13.73 37.65 17.91
N ALA A 137 14.60 38.64 18.01
CA ALA A 137 14.26 40.07 17.87
C ALA A 137 13.73 40.40 16.48
#